data_AF-A0A8T4W1Y0-F1
#
_entry.id   AF-A0A8T4W1Y0-F1
#
_cell.length_a   1.000
_cell.length_b   1.000
_cell.length_c   1.000
_cell.angle_alpha   90.00
_cell.angle_beta   90.00
_cell.angle_gamma   90.00
#
_symmetry.space_group_name_H-M   'P 1'
#
loop_
_entity.id
_entity.type
_entity.pdbx_description
1 polymer ?
#
loop_
_entity_poly.entity_id
_entity_poly.type
_entity_poly.pdbx_seq_one_letter_code
_entity_poly.pdbx_strand_id
1 'polypeptide(L)'
;LERLELSDELATDGIDADAIRTDMVSWSSMRVHLTNCLGGEKVRKAETDWERNSIEIARSQAVTKISEAVSSLGSKGRVDGGASASVSVDVQLECSNCGSTVPLVVALDRGYICETHDKS
;
A
#
# COMPACT_ATOMS: atom_id res chain seq x y z
N LEU A 1 -14.78 7.14 4.61
CA LEU A 1 -16.22 7.13 4.28
C LEU A 1 -16.59 5.81 3.61
N GLU A 2 -15.96 5.46 2.49
CA GLU A 2 -16.26 4.23 1.72
C GLU A 2 -16.30 2.92 2.54
N ARG A 3 -15.40 2.73 3.51
CA ARG A 3 -15.38 1.51 4.33
C ARG A 3 -16.59 1.36 5.26
N LEU A 4 -17.06 2.47 5.82
CA LEU A 4 -18.22 2.45 6.74
C LEU A 4 -19.51 2.25 5.95
N GLU A 5 -19.61 2.90 4.78
CA GLU A 5 -20.74 2.75 3.86
C GLU A 5 -20.88 1.30 3.38
N LEU A 6 -19.77 0.66 2.98
CA LEU A 6 -19.77 -0.76 2.60
C LEU A 6 -20.12 -1.68 3.78
N SER A 7 -19.66 -1.38 4.99
CA SER A 7 -20.00 -2.14 6.19
C SER A 7 -21.49 -2.06 6.52
N ASP A 8 -22.10 -0.88 6.39
CA ASP A 8 -23.55 -0.68 6.61
C ASP A 8 -24.39 -1.37 5.52
N GLU A 9 -23.92 -1.37 4.27
CA GLU A 9 -24.56 -2.10 3.17
C GLU A 9 -24.55 -3.62 3.45
N LEU A 10 -23.39 -4.17 3.83
CA LEU A 10 -23.26 -5.58 4.22
C LEU A 10 -24.14 -5.92 5.43
N ALA A 11 -24.19 -5.05 6.44
CA ALA A 11 -25.04 -5.27 7.60
C ALA A 11 -26.53 -5.29 7.25
N THR A 12 -26.95 -4.48 6.26
CA THR A 12 -28.33 -4.49 5.73
C THR A 12 -28.69 -5.84 5.10
N ASP A 13 -27.72 -6.49 4.48
CA ASP A 13 -27.85 -7.84 3.92
C ASP A 13 -27.63 -8.97 4.96
N GLY A 14 -27.49 -8.60 6.25
CA GLY A 14 -27.28 -9.55 7.35
C GLY A 14 -25.86 -10.10 7.42
N ILE A 15 -24.90 -9.45 6.76
CA ILE A 15 -23.50 -9.84 6.69
C ILE A 15 -22.68 -9.02 7.68
N ASP A 16 -22.13 -9.69 8.71
CA ASP A 16 -21.22 -9.06 9.67
C ASP A 16 -19.79 -8.96 9.08
N ALA A 17 -19.46 -7.76 8.61
CA ALA A 17 -18.16 -7.47 7.99
C ALA A 17 -16.98 -7.65 8.95
N ASP A 18 -17.17 -7.42 10.25
CA ASP A 18 -16.11 -7.57 11.25
C ASP A 18 -15.87 -9.03 11.63
N ALA A 19 -16.95 -9.82 11.72
CA ALA A 19 -16.85 -11.26 11.89
C ALA A 19 -16.13 -11.92 10.71
N ILE A 20 -16.52 -11.59 9.47
CA ILE A 20 -15.84 -12.11 8.26
C ILE A 20 -14.36 -11.80 8.28
N ARG A 21 -13.99 -10.58 8.66
CA ARG A 21 -12.58 -10.15 8.73
C ARG A 21 -11.78 -10.97 9.73
N THR A 22 -12.39 -11.29 10.86
CA THR A 22 -11.75 -12.02 11.96
C THR A 22 -11.60 -13.50 11.61
N ASP A 23 -12.60 -14.07 10.94
CA ASP A 23 -12.60 -15.46 10.49
C ASP A 23 -11.81 -15.69 9.20
N MET A 24 -11.39 -14.61 8.53
CA MET A 24 -10.66 -14.69 7.27
C MET A 24 -9.29 -15.32 7.48
N VAL A 25 -9.03 -16.41 6.75
CA VAL A 25 -7.71 -17.05 6.72
C VAL A 25 -6.64 -16.06 6.25
N SER A 26 -5.41 -16.26 6.74
CA SER A 26 -4.29 -15.39 6.37
C SER A 26 -4.13 -15.27 4.86
N TRP A 27 -3.67 -14.10 4.40
CA TRP A 27 -3.37 -13.86 2.99
C TRP A 27 -2.43 -14.93 2.40
N SER A 28 -1.44 -15.39 3.17
CA SER A 28 -0.55 -16.49 2.78
C SER A 28 -1.29 -17.79 2.53
N SER A 29 -2.23 -18.17 3.42
CA SER A 29 -3.03 -19.39 3.28
C SER A 29 -3.92 -19.32 2.05
N MET A 30 -4.58 -18.18 1.85
CA MET A 30 -5.45 -17.93 0.70
C MET A 30 -4.67 -17.99 -0.62
N ARG A 31 -3.50 -17.34 -0.65
CA ARG A 31 -2.60 -17.37 -1.81
C ARG A 31 -2.15 -18.78 -2.16
N VAL A 32 -1.73 -19.58 -1.16
CA VAL A 32 -1.33 -20.98 -1.37
C VAL A 32 -2.49 -21.82 -1.90
N HIS A 33 -3.69 -21.69 -1.33
CA HIS A 33 -4.86 -22.43 -1.80
C HIS A 33 -5.19 -22.10 -3.26
N LEU A 34 -5.25 -20.81 -3.59
CA LEU A 34 -5.57 -20.34 -4.94
C LEU A 34 -4.54 -20.82 -5.97
N THR A 35 -3.24 -20.71 -5.68
CA THR A 35 -2.21 -21.07 -6.67
C THR A 35 -1.90 -22.56 -6.71
N ASN A 36 -1.87 -23.23 -5.56
CA ASN A 36 -1.35 -24.59 -5.45
C ASN A 36 -2.44 -25.67 -5.39
N CYS A 37 -3.64 -25.35 -4.90
CA CYS A 37 -4.77 -26.29 -4.88
C CYS A 37 -5.69 -26.09 -6.07
N LEU A 38 -5.98 -24.83 -6.43
CA LEU A 38 -6.92 -24.50 -7.51
C LEU A 38 -6.22 -24.21 -8.85
N GLY A 39 -4.89 -24.26 -8.89
CA GLY A 39 -4.12 -23.99 -10.11
C GLY A 39 -4.31 -22.57 -10.65
N GLY A 40 -4.74 -21.64 -9.81
CA GLY A 40 -4.98 -20.25 -10.19
C GLY A 40 -3.66 -19.58 -10.56
N GLU A 41 -3.52 -19.22 -11.82
CA GLU A 41 -2.37 -18.48 -12.32
C GLU A 41 -2.71 -16.99 -12.39
N LYS A 42 -1.89 -16.14 -11.77
CA LYS A 42 -2.06 -14.68 -11.90
C LYS A 42 -1.49 -14.29 -13.26
N VAL A 43 -2.31 -14.36 -14.31
CA VAL A 43 -1.95 -13.87 -15.64
C VAL A 43 -1.67 -12.38 -15.53
N ARG A 44 -0.38 -11.99 -15.53
CA ARG A 44 0.04 -10.60 -15.64
C ARG A 44 -0.10 -10.16 -17.09
N LYS A 45 -1.35 -10.01 -17.54
CA LYS A 45 -1.66 -9.23 -18.73
C LYS A 45 -2.82 -8.35 -18.37
N ALA A 46 -2.53 -7.10 -18.05
CA ALA A 46 -3.55 -6.09 -17.97
C ALA A 46 -2.97 -4.76 -18.42
N GLU A 47 -3.63 -4.16 -19.40
CA GLU A 47 -3.55 -2.74 -19.79
C GLU A 47 -4.11 -1.82 -18.68
N THR A 48 -4.11 -2.27 -17.42
CA THR A 48 -4.73 -1.57 -16.28
C THR A 48 -3.65 -1.02 -15.35
N ASP A 49 -3.98 0.03 -14.57
CA ASP A 49 -3.13 0.76 -13.60
C ASP A 49 -2.60 -0.09 -12.41
N TRP A 50 -2.19 -1.33 -12.65
CA TRP A 50 -1.74 -2.26 -11.63
C TRP A 50 -0.46 -1.77 -10.94
N GLU A 51 0.42 -1.06 -11.65
CA GLU A 51 1.62 -0.45 -11.08
C GLU A 51 1.25 0.57 -10.00
N ARG A 52 0.33 1.50 -10.33
CA ARG A 52 -0.14 2.53 -9.40
C ARG A 52 -0.79 1.89 -8.17
N ASN A 53 -1.67 0.92 -8.38
CA ASN A 53 -2.32 0.21 -7.27
C ASN A 53 -1.31 -0.54 -6.38
N SER A 54 -0.32 -1.21 -6.99
CA SER A 54 0.72 -1.90 -6.24
C SER A 54 1.54 -0.96 -5.36
N ILE A 55 1.81 0.26 -5.85
CA ILE A 55 2.55 1.28 -5.12
C ILE A 55 1.72 1.82 -3.95
N GLU A 56 0.43 2.13 -4.17
CA GLU A 56 -0.46 2.60 -3.10
C GLU A 56 -0.63 1.56 -1.99
N ILE A 57 -0.77 0.27 -2.35
CA ILE A 57 -0.81 -0.83 -1.38
C ILE A 57 0.48 -0.87 -0.55
N ALA A 58 1.64 -0.78 -1.19
CA ALA A 58 2.93 -0.79 -0.50
C ALA A 58 3.08 0.44 0.42
N ARG A 59 2.67 1.62 -0.03
CA ARG A 59 2.67 2.87 0.75
C ARG A 59 1.80 2.75 1.99
N SER A 60 0.56 2.26 1.84
CA SER A 60 -0.36 2.05 2.95
C SER A 60 0.21 1.08 3.99
N GLN A 61 0.76 -0.05 3.55
CA GLN A 61 1.40 -1.01 4.45
C GLN A 61 2.62 -0.43 5.17
N ALA A 62 3.43 0.38 4.48
CA ALA A 62 4.57 1.06 5.07
C ALA A 62 4.12 2.06 6.14
N VAL A 63 3.12 2.90 5.84
CA VAL A 63 2.53 3.85 6.80
C VAL A 63 2.05 3.13 8.05
N THR A 64 1.30 2.03 7.90
CA THR A 64 0.81 1.25 9.06
C THR A 64 1.97 0.74 9.92
N LYS A 65 2.93 0.03 9.32
CA LYS A 65 4.05 -0.56 10.06
C LYS A 65 4.93 0.49 10.73
N ILE A 66 5.20 1.60 10.06
CA ILE A 66 6.00 2.70 10.60
C ILE A 66 5.24 3.40 11.72
N SER A 67 3.92 3.61 11.59
CA SER A 67 3.08 4.21 12.65
C SER A 67 3.11 3.37 13.92
N GLU A 68 2.97 2.05 13.80
CA GLU A 68 3.08 1.13 14.94
C GLU A 68 4.46 1.21 15.61
N ALA A 69 5.53 1.26 14.81
CA ALA A 69 6.89 1.36 15.32
C ALA A 69 7.15 2.70 16.02
N VAL A 70 6.73 3.83 15.43
CA VAL A 70 6.87 5.17 16.00
C VAL A 70 6.05 5.31 17.28
N SER A 71 4.83 4.78 17.30
CA SER A 71 4.00 4.74 18.52
C SER A 71 4.67 3.90 19.62
N SER A 72 5.22 2.74 19.29
CA SER A 72 5.99 1.91 20.24
C SER A 72 7.22 2.63 20.79
N LEU A 73 7.93 3.40 19.96
CA LEU A 73 9.07 4.21 20.39
C LEU A 73 8.62 5.36 21.31
N GLY A 74 7.47 5.98 21.02
CA GLY A 74 6.86 6.98 21.89
C GLY A 74 6.49 6.44 23.26
N SER A 75 5.82 5.30 23.31
CA SER A 75 5.48 4.62 24.58
C SER A 75 6.70 4.20 25.40
N LYS A 76 7.86 4.02 24.75
CA LYS A 76 9.15 3.72 25.41
C LYS A 76 9.94 4.97 25.79
N GLY A 77 9.40 6.17 25.56
CA GLY A 77 10.09 7.44 25.81
C GLY A 77 11.34 7.64 24.94
N ARG A 78 11.44 6.93 23.80
CA ARG A 78 12.58 7.05 22.88
C ARG A 78 12.37 8.13 21.82
N VAL A 79 11.11 8.49 21.58
CA VAL A 79 10.69 9.53 20.64
C VAL A 79 9.57 10.32 21.27
N ASP A 80 9.86 11.55 21.69
CA ASP A 80 8.84 12.44 22.26
C ASP A 80 7.75 12.73 21.21
N GLY A 81 6.49 12.58 21.62
CA GLY A 81 5.34 12.73 20.73
C GLY A 81 5.11 11.57 19.75
N GLY A 82 5.89 10.48 19.82
CA GLY A 82 5.75 9.34 18.90
C GLY A 82 4.38 8.66 18.97
N ALA A 83 3.71 8.66 20.12
CA ALA A 83 2.37 8.08 20.29
C ALA A 83 1.26 8.87 19.56
N SER A 84 1.47 10.16 19.29
CA SER A 84 0.51 11.03 18.60
C SER A 84 1.01 11.50 17.22
N ALA A 85 2.12 10.95 16.75
CA ALA A 85 2.71 11.32 15.47
C ALA A 85 1.85 10.80 14.30
N SER A 86 1.65 11.64 13.29
CA SER A 86 1.15 11.18 11.99
C SER A 86 2.33 10.76 11.13
N VAL A 87 2.17 9.66 10.39
CA VAL A 87 3.21 9.13 9.50
C VAL A 87 2.76 9.33 8.06
N SER A 88 3.65 9.92 7.25
CA SER A 88 3.54 9.97 5.80
C SER A 88 4.75 9.26 5.19
N VAL A 89 4.53 8.60 4.06
CA VAL A 89 5.58 7.91 3.29
C VAL A 89 5.50 8.44 1.87
N ASP A 90 6.60 8.95 1.34
CA ASP A 90 6.69 9.42 -0.03
C ASP A 90 7.76 8.65 -0.79
N VAL A 91 7.48 8.35 -2.06
CA VAL A 91 8.39 7.62 -2.94
C VAL A 91 9.11 8.63 -3.83
N GLN A 92 10.44 8.63 -3.73
CA GLN A 92 11.35 9.41 -4.57
C GLN A 92 12.07 8.49 -5.55
N LEU A 93 12.18 8.93 -6.80
CA LEU A 93 12.98 8.28 -7.84
C LEU A 93 14.25 9.10 -8.03
N GLU A 94 15.39 8.43 -8.13
CA GLU A 94 16.69 9.06 -8.37
C GLU A 94 17.17 8.74 -9.78
N CYS A 95 17.63 9.75 -10.51
CA CYS A 95 18.34 9.55 -11.76
C CYS A 95 19.73 9.00 -11.48
N SER A 96 20.04 7.81 -11.98
CA SER A 96 21.34 7.15 -11.77
C SER A 96 22.52 7.88 -12.41
N ASN A 97 22.27 8.77 -13.36
CA ASN A 97 23.33 9.48 -14.10
C ASN A 97 23.76 10.80 -13.46
N CYS A 98 22.84 11.50 -12.79
CA CYS A 98 23.13 12.82 -12.19
C CYS A 98 22.68 12.97 -10.74
N GLY A 99 22.06 11.96 -10.13
CA GLY A 99 21.61 11.96 -8.74
C GLY A 99 20.39 12.84 -8.46
N SER A 100 19.76 13.42 -9.49
CA SER A 100 18.55 14.23 -9.29
C SER A 100 17.40 13.37 -8.80
N THR A 101 16.71 13.80 -7.74
CA THR A 101 15.53 13.11 -7.21
C THR A 101 14.24 13.78 -7.67
N VAL A 102 13.20 12.97 -7.88
CA VAL A 102 11.86 13.43 -8.26
C VAL A 102 10.80 12.58 -7.56
N PRO A 103 9.69 13.17 -7.07
CA PRO A 103 8.59 12.38 -6.53
C PRO A 103 8.00 11.48 -7.63
N LEU A 104 7.65 10.25 -7.27
CA LEU A 104 7.03 9.30 -8.19
C LEU A 104 5.83 9.90 -8.93
N VAL A 105 4.96 10.64 -8.22
CA VAL A 105 3.77 11.29 -8.81
C VAL A 105 4.16 12.25 -9.94
N VAL A 106 5.22 13.04 -9.74
CA VAL A 106 5.72 13.99 -10.75
C VAL A 106 6.34 13.24 -11.93
N ALA A 107 7.10 12.17 -11.67
CA ALA A 107 7.71 11.36 -12.72
C ALA A 107 6.65 10.65 -13.58
N LEU A 108 5.57 10.15 -12.96
CA LEU A 108 4.44 9.52 -13.66
C LEU A 108 3.63 10.54 -14.48
N ASP A 109 3.49 11.77 -13.98
CA ASP A 109 2.78 12.85 -14.68
C ASP A 109 3.53 13.30 -15.94
N ARG A 110 4.85 13.54 -15.82
CA ARG A 110 5.67 14.00 -16.96
C ARG A 110 6.22 12.88 -17.85
N GLY A 111 6.18 11.63 -17.40
CA GLY A 111 6.65 10.45 -18.14
C GLY A 111 8.16 10.20 -18.13
N TYR A 112 8.95 10.90 -17.29
CA TYR A 112 10.40 10.72 -17.20
C TYR A 112 10.96 11.05 -15.81
N ILE A 113 12.09 10.42 -15.45
CA ILE A 113 12.79 10.65 -14.17
C ILE A 113 13.72 11.86 -14.27
N CYS A 114 14.44 12.02 -15.38
CA CYS A 114 15.30 13.17 -15.63
C CYS A 114 15.08 13.71 -17.05
N GLU A 115 14.89 15.02 -17.18
CA GLU A 115 14.71 15.65 -18.50
C GLU A 115 15.95 15.50 -19.38
N THR A 116 17.14 15.51 -18.79
CA THR A 116 18.41 15.47 -19.53
C THR A 116 18.77 14.05 -19.98
N HIS A 117 18.37 13.02 -19.23
CA HIS A 117 18.88 11.65 -19.43
C HIS A 117 17.80 10.63 -19.82
N ASP A 118 16.55 10.84 -19.40
CA ASP A 118 15.46 9.85 -19.58
C ASP A 118 14.34 10.35 -20.49
N LYS A 119 14.38 11.62 -20.93
CA LYS A 119 13.45 12.17 -21.91
C LYS A 119 13.94 11.79 -23.32
N SER A 120 13.17 10.99 -24.03
CA SER A 120 13.39 10.63 -25.45
C SER A 120 12.42 11.38 -26.35
#